data_AF-A0A392SD90-F1
#
_entry.id   AF-A0A392SD90-F1
#
_cell.length_a   1.000
_cell.length_b   1.000
_cell.length_c   1.000
_cell.angle_alpha   90.00
_cell.angle_beta   90.00
_cell.angle_gamma   90.00
#
_symmetry.space_group_name_H-M   'P 1'
#
loop_
_entity.id
_entity.type
_entity.pdbx_description
1 polymer ?
#
loop_
_entity_poly.entity_id
_entity_poly.type
_entity_poly.pdbx_seq_one_letter_code
_entity_poly.pdbx_strand_id
1 'polypeptide(L)'
;IPCESPYNCILGRPTLATLGVVPSAVHLKTKYHDEKGGVITIEANMTGAKKCHQSMHKTAKKTAKWQQSNTTPMETLPAEENQKPKHH
;
A
#
# COMPACT_ATOMS: atom_id res chain seq x y z
N ILE A 1 16.15 -4.44 3.95
CA ILE A 1 15.81 -4.27 2.53
C ILE A 1 14.91 -3.05 2.44
N PRO A 2 15.29 -1.94 1.78
CA PRO A 2 14.33 -0.88 1.52
C PRO A 2 13.23 -1.45 0.62
N CYS A 3 11.99 -1.48 1.10
CA CYS A 3 10.86 -1.93 0.30
C CYS A 3 10.59 -0.88 -0.80
N GLU A 4 10.58 -1.28 -2.07
CA GLU A 4 10.18 -0.42 -3.19
C GLU A 4 8.65 -0.23 -3.25
N SER A 5 7.98 -0.17 -2.10
CA SER A 5 6.55 0.10 -2.00
C SER A 5 6.34 1.57 -1.64
N PRO A 6 5.37 2.26 -2.27
CA PRO A 6 4.94 3.58 -1.84
C PRO A 6 4.19 3.55 -0.49
N TYR A 7 3.81 2.36 -0.02
CA TYR A 7 3.07 2.15 1.21
C TYR A 7 3.90 1.38 2.23
N ASN A 8 4.00 1.95 3.44
CA ASN A 8 4.61 1.28 4.58
C ASN A 8 3.63 0.32 5.27
N CYS A 9 2.34 0.65 5.25
CA CYS A 9 1.26 -0.18 5.79
C CYS A 9 -0.06 0.13 5.08
N ILE A 10 -0.96 -0.87 5.03
CA ILE A 10 -2.34 -0.72 4.56
C ILE A 10 -3.23 -1.15 5.71
N LEU A 11 -4.08 -0.25 6.20
CA LEU A 11 -4.99 -0.53 7.30
C LEU A 11 -6.38 -0.87 6.75
N GLY A 12 -6.85 -2.06 7.09
CA GLY A 12 -8.19 -2.52 6.72
C GLY A 12 -9.27 -1.92 7.63
N ARG A 13 -10.53 -2.06 7.21
CA ARG A 13 -11.70 -1.67 8.01
C ARG A 13 -11.71 -2.25 9.43
N PRO A 14 -11.36 -3.53 9.68
CA PRO A 14 -11.33 -4.06 11.04
C PRO A 14 -10.42 -3.25 11.97
N THR A 15 -9.20 -2.94 11.51
CA THR A 15 -8.24 -2.14 12.29
C THR A 15 -8.75 -0.72 12.55
N LEU A 16 -9.34 -0.07 11.53
CA LEU A 16 -9.91 1.28 11.70
C LEU A 16 -11.05 1.29 12.71
N ALA A 17 -11.90 0.25 12.72
CA ALA A 17 -13.00 0.13 13.67
C ALA A 17 -12.49 -0.11 15.10
N THR A 18 -11.50 -1.00 15.28
CA THR A 18 -10.88 -1.25 16.59
C THR A 18 -10.25 0.00 17.18
N LEU A 19 -9.65 0.85 16.35
CA LEU A 19 -9.00 2.10 16.78
C LEU A 19 -9.97 3.28 16.94
N GLY A 20 -11.26 3.10 16.64
CA GLY A 20 -12.24 4.20 16.66
C GLY A 20 -11.87 5.33 15.69
N VAL A 21 -11.28 4.97 14.55
CA VAL A 21 -10.76 5.94 13.59
C VAL A 21 -11.89 6.61 12.83
N VAL A 22 -11.82 7.94 12.72
CA VAL A 22 -12.72 8.77 11.92
C VAL A 22 -11.94 9.38 10.75
N PRO A 23 -11.97 8.76 9.56
CA PRO A 23 -11.34 9.30 8.37
C PRO A 23 -12.23 10.36 7.71
N SER A 24 -11.65 11.46 7.25
CA SER A 24 -12.34 12.49 6.48
C SER A 24 -11.58 12.81 5.20
N ALA A 25 -12.15 12.41 4.06
CA ALA A 25 -11.59 12.69 2.75
C ALA A 25 -11.64 14.19 2.39
N VAL A 26 -12.71 14.89 2.78
CA VAL A 26 -12.90 16.33 2.50
C VAL A 26 -11.81 17.16 3.17
N HIS A 27 -11.50 16.84 4.42
CA HIS A 27 -10.50 17.59 5.20
C HIS A 27 -9.09 17.02 5.06
N LEU A 28 -8.93 15.87 4.39
CA LEU A 28 -7.67 15.13 4.29
C LEU A 28 -7.04 14.82 5.65
N LYS A 29 -7.88 14.48 6.62
CA LYS A 29 -7.49 14.20 8.01
C LYS A 29 -8.13 12.92 8.50
N THR A 30 -7.41 12.23 9.38
CA THR A 30 -7.88 11.05 10.08
C THR A 30 -7.70 11.28 11.58
N LYS A 31 -8.75 11.08 12.36
CA LYS A 31 -8.70 11.25 13.82
C LYS A 31 -8.88 9.91 14.52
N TYR A 32 -8.25 9.74 15.67
CA TYR A 32 -8.43 8.58 16.55
C TYR A 32 -8.16 8.97 18.00
N HIS A 33 -8.60 8.15 18.94
CA HIS A 33 -8.33 8.35 20.35
C HIS A 33 -7.01 7.66 20.74
N ASP A 34 -6.16 8.38 21.46
CA ASP A 34 -5.05 7.80 22.21
C ASP A 34 -5.58 7.02 23.44
N GLU A 35 -4.72 6.19 24.03
CA GLU A 35 -4.99 5.41 25.24
C GLU A 35 -5.46 6.27 26.42
N LYS A 36 -5.07 7.55 26.46
CA LYS A 36 -5.49 8.52 27.48
C LYS A 36 -6.79 9.27 27.13
N GLY A 37 -7.48 8.89 26.07
CA GLY A 37 -8.68 9.54 25.57
C GLY A 37 -8.44 10.83 24.76
N GLY A 38 -7.18 11.25 24.60
CA GLY A 38 -6.81 12.38 23.75
C GLY A 38 -7.11 12.13 22.27
N VAL A 39 -7.39 13.18 21.49
CA VAL A 39 -7.65 13.03 20.05
C VAL A 39 -6.39 13.30 19.27
N ILE A 40 -5.88 12.27 18.60
CA ILE A 40 -4.75 12.38 17.66
C ILE A 40 -5.29 12.62 16.25
N THR A 41 -4.61 13.49 15.51
CA THR A 41 -4.95 13.80 14.11
C THR A 41 -3.77 13.48 13.20
N ILE A 42 -4.01 12.66 12.19
CA ILE A 42 -3.08 12.40 11.09
C ILE A 42 -3.56 13.20 9.88
N GLU A 43 -2.68 14.01 9.31
CA GLU A 43 -2.97 14.83 8.14
C GLU A 43 -2.32 14.24 6.90
N ALA A 44 -3.02 14.26 5.76
CA ALA A 44 -2.45 13.76 4.51
C ALA A 44 -1.46 14.76 3.92
N ASN A 45 -0.26 14.29 3.58
CA ASN A 45 0.73 15.09 2.85
C ASN A 45 0.63 14.81 1.34
N MET A 46 -0.27 15.53 0.65
CA MET A 46 -0.48 15.35 -0.79
C MET A 46 0.78 15.67 -1.62
N THR A 47 1.55 16.68 -1.23
CA THR A 47 2.78 17.07 -1.94
C THR A 47 3.84 15.97 -1.84
N GLY A 48 4.03 15.43 -0.63
CA GLY A 48 4.91 14.29 -0.38
C GLY A 48 4.48 13.04 -1.15
N ALA A 49 3.18 12.72 -1.12
CA ALA A 49 2.63 11.58 -1.85
C ALA A 49 2.84 11.70 -3.38
N LYS A 50 2.59 12.89 -3.95
CA LYS A 50 2.85 13.16 -5.39
C LYS A 50 4.32 12.99 -5.73
N LYS A 51 5.23 13.53 -4.91
CA LYS A 51 6.68 13.39 -5.10
C LYS A 51 7.12 11.93 -5.02
N CYS A 52 6.64 11.19 -4.02
CA CYS A 52 6.89 9.76 -3.86
C CYS A 52 6.45 8.99 -5.11
N HIS A 53 5.19 9.16 -5.54
CA HIS A 53 4.64 8.53 -6.73
C HIS A 53 5.52 8.80 -7.97
N GLN A 54 5.86 10.07 -8.25
CA GLN A 54 6.73 10.40 -9.38
C GLN A 54 8.13 9.78 -9.29
N SER A 55 8.72 9.74 -8.09
CA SER A 55 10.05 9.15 -7.89
C SER A 55 10.06 7.64 -8.13
N MET A 56 9.02 6.92 -7.70
CA MET A 56 8.89 5.47 -7.91
C MET A 56 8.87 5.13 -9.41
N HIS A 57 8.10 5.87 -10.20
CA HIS A 57 8.03 5.67 -11.67
C HIS A 57 9.33 6.04 -12.40
N LYS A 58 10.13 6.96 -11.85
CA LYS A 58 11.44 7.35 -12.43
C LYS A 58 12.53 6.32 -12.14
N THR A 59 12.51 5.69 -10.96
CA THR A 59 13.47 4.64 -10.59
C THR A 59 13.29 3.39 -11.46
N ALA A 60 12.06 2.96 -11.74
CA ALA A 60 11.78 1.82 -12.62
C ALA A 60 12.41 1.96 -14.03
N LYS A 61 12.47 3.19 -14.59
CA LYS A 61 13.11 3.45 -15.89
C LYS A 61 14.63 3.41 -15.86
N LYS A 62 15.25 3.64 -14.69
CA LYS A 62 16.71 3.57 -14.51
C LYS A 62 17.16 2.14 -14.20
N THR A 63 16.34 1.37 -13.49
CA THR A 63 16.58 -0.05 -13.21
C THR A 63 16.41 -0.92 -14.47
N ALA A 64 15.52 -0.56 -15.41
CA ALA A 64 15.47 -1.21 -16.73
C ALA A 64 16.79 -1.09 -17.53
N LYS A 65 17.55 0.00 -17.33
CA LYS A 65 18.85 0.19 -18.00
C LYS A 65 20.02 -0.51 -17.30
N TRP A 66 19.84 -0.96 -16.05
CA TRP A 66 20.83 -1.73 -15.29
C TRP A 66 20.51 -3.23 -15.25
N GLN A 67 19.25 -3.63 -15.47
CA GLN A 67 18.83 -5.03 -15.50
C GLN A 67 18.90 -5.64 -16.91
N GLN A 68 19.03 -4.84 -17.98
CA GLN A 68 19.24 -5.36 -19.33
C GLN A 68 20.62 -6.00 -19.55
N SER A 69 21.56 -5.90 -18.60
CA SER A 69 22.82 -6.64 -18.68
C SER A 69 22.77 -8.05 -18.07
N ASN A 70 21.73 -8.43 -17.31
CA ASN A 70 21.74 -9.69 -16.56
C ASN A 70 20.36 -10.43 -16.56
N THR A 71 20.04 -11.01 -17.72
CA THR A 71 19.40 -12.32 -18.04
C THR A 71 18.22 -12.93 -17.25
N THR A 72 17.22 -13.33 -18.07
CA THR A 72 16.27 -14.49 -18.03
C THR A 72 14.80 -14.19 -17.66
N PRO A 73 13.84 -14.33 -18.61
CA PRO A 73 12.41 -14.20 -18.32
C PRO A 73 11.84 -15.51 -17.78
N MET A 74 11.28 -15.49 -16.57
CA MET A 74 10.47 -16.60 -16.07
C MET A 74 9.01 -16.42 -16.47
N GLU A 75 8.53 -17.46 -17.14
CA GLU A 75 7.22 -17.73 -17.72
C GLU A 75 5.99 -17.28 -16.91
N THR A 76 5.00 -16.78 -17.66
CA THR A 76 3.60 -16.62 -17.26
C THR A 76 2.90 -17.98 -17.31
N LEU A 77 2.25 -18.42 -16.22
CA LEU A 77 1.26 -19.50 -16.23
C LEU A 77 0.17 -19.29 -15.13
N PRO A 78 -1.04 -19.86 -15.28
CA PRO A 78 -2.30 -19.12 -15.37
C PRO A 78 -3.21 -19.22 -14.14
N ALA A 79 -4.34 -18.50 -14.21
CA ALA A 79 -5.44 -18.56 -13.25
C ALA A 79 -6.02 -19.98 -13.12
N GLU A 80 -6.16 -20.48 -11.89
CA GLU A 80 -6.98 -21.66 -11.58
C GLU A 80 -8.27 -21.25 -10.83
N GLU A 81 -9.37 -21.38 -11.56
CA GLU A 81 -10.69 -21.72 -11.04
C GLU A 81 -10.60 -23.11 -10.39
N ASN A 82 -11.04 -23.26 -9.12
CA ASN A 82 -11.27 -24.58 -8.56
C ASN A 82 -12.65 -24.70 -7.91
N GLN A 83 -13.48 -25.51 -8.58
CA GLN A 83 -14.74 -26.07 -8.12
C GLN A 83 -14.49 -26.99 -6.92
N LYS A 84 -15.37 -26.93 -5.92
CA LYS A 84 -15.35 -27.80 -4.73
C LYS A 84 -16.25 -29.04 -4.98
N PRO A 85 -15.74 -30.27 -4.92
CA PRO A 85 -16.58 -31.47 -4.88
C PRO A 85 -16.97 -31.86 -3.45
N LYS A 86 -18.11 -32.55 -3.35
CA LYS A 86 -18.68 -33.19 -2.15
C LYS A 86 -18.04 -34.57 -1.92
N HIS A 87 -17.85 -34.98 -0.66
CA HIS A 87 -18.33 -36.25 -0.08
C HIS A 87 -17.63 -36.57 1.27
N HIS A 88 -18.43 -36.76 2.32
CA HIS A 88 -18.73 -38.08 2.88
C HIS A 88 -20.06 -38.03 3.64
#